data_AF-A0A177B1N8-F1
#
_entry.id   AF-A0A177B1N8-F1
#
_cell.length_a   1.000
_cell.length_b   1.000
_cell.length_c   1.000
_cell.angle_alpha   90.00
_cell.angle_beta   90.00
_cell.angle_gamma   90.00
#
_symmetry.space_group_name_H-M   'P 1'
#
loop_
_entity.id
_entity.type
_entity.pdbx_description
1 polymer ?
#
loop_
_entity_poly.entity_id
_entity_poly.type
_entity_poly.pdbx_seq_one_letter_code
_entity_poly.pdbx_strand_id
1 'polypeptide(L)'
;MENLHEAYNSRPTDRNKLDTEMPPYYEMSIWKFIKSLFQNSEITKFTTPIIFNEPLTFLQRNFEIMEYENMLYKASICQDAHERMKFITSFVVSQHSYNDKRLRKCFSSVSGETFEYQSKDGWIGLAEQISHNPSKSVYHMESETYKIYGSNHTYFSFKGTHMNIKPNTRQIIYLKKFNEKYKISGITLNVRNLLYGKKWIDIYCSFSNFTLQLNRNWNELLKILPPTDSRLRKDVRYFELGQMDKSENMKSIYERNENKKHEHKLAWFIHNHKSNSDELNEPKWIIDYEYYKRNWKKCKNLFRQ
;
A
#
# COMPACT_ATOMS: atom_id res chain seq x y z
N MET A 1 -17.72 -21.67 29.05
CA MET A 1 -17.72 -21.83 27.57
C MET A 1 -19.13 -22.06 27.02
N GLU A 2 -20.00 -22.80 27.71
CA GLU A 2 -21.39 -23.06 27.25
C GLU A 2 -22.18 -21.78 26.91
N ASN A 3 -22.10 -20.72 27.73
CA ASN A 3 -22.84 -19.47 27.48
C ASN A 3 -22.38 -18.65 26.24
N LEU A 4 -21.10 -18.73 25.84
CA LEU A 4 -20.58 -17.88 24.74
C LEU A 4 -20.88 -18.49 23.37
N HIS A 5 -20.70 -19.81 23.26
CA HIS A 5 -20.99 -20.52 22.03
C HIS A 5 -22.49 -20.46 21.71
N GLU A 6 -23.35 -20.63 22.72
CA GLU A 6 -24.79 -20.43 22.59
C GLU A 6 -25.15 -19.01 22.17
N ALA A 7 -24.51 -17.98 22.75
CA ALA A 7 -24.75 -16.60 22.37
C ALA A 7 -24.43 -16.33 20.89
N TYR A 8 -23.30 -16.81 20.37
CA TYR A 8 -22.95 -16.67 18.95
C TYR A 8 -23.87 -17.48 18.02
N ASN A 9 -24.27 -18.68 18.45
CA ASN A 9 -25.20 -19.53 17.69
C ASN A 9 -26.62 -18.93 17.67
N SER A 10 -26.99 -18.14 18.67
CA SER A 10 -28.27 -17.42 18.74
C SER A 10 -28.28 -16.09 17.98
N ARG A 11 -27.19 -15.69 17.30
CA ARG A 11 -27.10 -14.35 16.69
C ARG A 11 -28.19 -14.16 15.61
N PRO A 12 -28.86 -13.00 15.58
CA PRO A 12 -29.84 -12.67 14.55
C PRO A 12 -29.19 -12.58 13.15
N THR A 13 -30.02 -12.48 12.11
CA THR A 13 -29.57 -12.24 10.73
C THR A 13 -28.59 -11.08 10.64
N ASP A 14 -27.66 -11.16 9.69
CA ASP A 14 -26.57 -10.19 9.60
C ASP A 14 -27.11 -8.78 9.41
N ARG A 15 -26.60 -7.86 10.25
CA ARG A 15 -26.87 -6.44 10.12
C ARG A 15 -26.21 -5.91 8.85
N ASN A 16 -27.00 -5.31 7.96
CA ASN A 16 -26.52 -4.75 6.68
C ASN A 16 -26.44 -3.21 6.67
N LYS A 17 -26.86 -2.53 7.74
CA LYS A 17 -26.78 -1.07 7.90
C LYS A 17 -26.68 -0.66 9.36
N LEU A 18 -26.15 0.53 9.62
CA LEU A 18 -26.22 1.16 10.94
C LEU A 18 -27.66 1.62 11.26
N ASP A 19 -27.98 1.82 12.54
CA ASP A 19 -29.32 2.21 13.00
C ASP A 19 -29.62 3.68 12.64
N THR A 20 -28.58 4.45 12.38
CA THR A 20 -28.65 5.86 12.01
C THR A 20 -27.54 6.20 11.04
N GLU A 21 -27.81 7.16 10.16
CA GLU A 21 -26.82 7.69 9.24
C GLU A 21 -25.69 8.38 9.99
N MET A 22 -24.45 8.15 9.55
CA MET A 22 -23.31 8.84 10.13
C MET A 22 -23.42 10.35 9.82
N PRO A 23 -23.09 11.24 10.78
CA PRO A 23 -23.06 12.67 10.52
C PRO A 23 -22.22 12.97 9.29
N PRO A 24 -22.64 13.89 8.40
CA PRO A 24 -21.87 14.23 7.22
C PRO A 24 -20.45 14.61 7.63
N TYR A 25 -19.47 14.10 6.89
CA TYR A 25 -18.07 14.46 7.09
C TYR A 25 -17.91 15.91 6.64
N TYR A 26 -18.23 16.88 7.51
CA TYR A 26 -17.91 18.27 7.26
C TYR A 26 -16.39 18.39 7.21
N GLU A 27 -15.87 19.06 6.17
CA GLU A 27 -14.49 19.53 6.13
C GLU A 27 -14.28 20.60 7.20
N MET A 28 -14.42 20.25 8.49
CA MET A 28 -13.70 20.95 9.52
C MET A 28 -12.26 20.98 9.07
N SER A 29 -11.76 22.19 8.86
CA SER A 29 -10.41 22.44 8.37
C SER A 29 -9.44 21.60 9.21
N ILE A 30 -8.99 20.49 8.64
CA ILE A 30 -8.02 19.57 9.23
C ILE A 30 -6.80 20.36 9.70
N TRP A 31 -6.53 21.51 9.06
CA TRP A 31 -5.58 22.52 9.47
C TRP A 31 -5.82 23.12 10.87
N LYS A 32 -7.05 23.45 11.29
CA LYS A 32 -7.32 23.92 12.67
C LYS A 32 -6.96 22.85 13.70
N PHE A 33 -7.29 21.59 13.42
CA PHE A 33 -6.94 20.44 14.27
C PHE A 33 -5.43 20.14 14.27
N ILE A 34 -4.80 20.12 13.10
CA ILE A 34 -3.36 19.93 12.94
C ILE A 34 -2.57 21.07 13.60
N LYS A 35 -3.04 22.32 13.49
CA LYS A 35 -2.43 23.49 14.14
C LYS A 35 -2.49 23.39 15.67
N SER A 36 -3.56 22.84 16.25
CA SER A 36 -3.60 22.55 17.69
C SER A 36 -2.67 21.41 18.12
N LEU A 37 -2.34 20.47 17.24
CA LEU A 37 -1.35 19.41 17.49
C LEU A 37 0.08 19.96 17.56
N PHE A 38 0.41 21.04 16.86
CA PHE A 38 1.74 21.69 16.90
C PHE A 38 1.94 22.64 18.07
N GLN A 39 0.86 23.09 18.73
CA GLN A 39 0.96 23.95 19.90
C GLN A 39 1.27 23.16 21.18
N ASN A 40 1.09 21.84 21.17
CA ASN A 40 1.38 20.97 22.31
C ASN A 40 2.54 20.03 21.95
N SER A 41 3.58 20.02 22.78
CA SER A 41 4.86 19.34 22.54
C SER A 41 4.78 17.81 22.46
N GLU A 42 3.61 17.21 22.72
CA GLU A 42 3.37 15.78 22.70
C GLU A 42 2.19 15.43 21.79
N ILE A 43 2.48 15.23 20.51
CA ILE A 43 1.53 14.81 19.46
C ILE A 43 0.74 13.53 19.85
N THR A 44 1.28 12.73 20.77
CA THR A 44 0.70 11.47 21.29
C THR A 44 -0.39 11.65 22.35
N LYS A 45 -0.61 12.85 22.90
CA LYS A 45 -1.60 13.09 23.98
C LYS A 45 -2.92 13.73 23.52
N PHE A 46 -3.07 14.04 22.22
CA PHE A 46 -4.28 14.70 21.75
C PHE A 46 -5.37 13.72 21.28
N THR A 47 -6.58 13.91 21.79
CA THR A 47 -7.76 13.15 21.39
C THR A 47 -8.28 13.65 20.04
N THR A 48 -8.53 12.73 19.10
CA THR A 48 -9.16 13.06 17.81
C THR A 48 -10.63 13.44 18.05
N PRO A 49 -11.13 14.58 17.52
CA PRO A 49 -12.55 14.90 17.57
C PRO A 49 -13.39 13.75 17.01
N ILE A 50 -14.50 13.45 17.68
CA ILE A 50 -15.36 12.30 17.39
C ILE A 50 -15.83 12.21 15.93
N ILE A 51 -15.95 13.36 15.24
CA ILE A 51 -16.36 13.44 13.84
C ILE A 51 -15.31 12.84 12.88
N PHE A 52 -14.06 12.69 13.29
CA PHE A 52 -13.03 11.99 12.52
C PHE A 52 -13.03 10.49 12.78
N ASN A 53 -13.83 10.02 13.75
CA ASN A 53 -13.89 8.62 14.11
C ASN A 53 -14.99 7.88 13.34
N GLU A 54 -14.69 6.64 12.98
CA GLU A 54 -15.67 5.62 12.59
C GLU A 54 -16.04 4.77 13.82
N PRO A 55 -17.25 4.18 13.87
CA PRO A 55 -17.77 3.47 15.04
C PRO A 55 -17.14 2.07 15.22
N LEU A 56 -15.83 1.97 15.12
CA LEU A 56 -15.05 0.76 15.37
C LEU A 56 -13.78 1.11 16.14
N THR A 57 -13.31 0.20 16.99
CA THR A 57 -12.00 0.31 17.66
C THR A 57 -10.89 -0.27 16.79
N PHE A 58 -9.64 0.00 17.16
CA PHE A 58 -8.49 -0.56 16.46
C PHE A 58 -8.43 -2.09 16.59
N LEU A 59 -8.90 -2.65 17.71
CA LEU A 59 -8.99 -4.12 17.88
C LEU A 59 -9.99 -4.73 16.91
N GLN A 60 -11.15 -4.11 16.71
CA GLN A 60 -12.14 -4.56 15.73
C GLN A 60 -11.59 -4.51 14.30
N ARG A 61 -10.84 -3.46 13.96
CA ARG A 61 -10.15 -3.38 12.65
C ARG A 61 -9.15 -4.50 12.42
N ASN A 62 -8.54 -5.06 13.46
CA ASN A 62 -7.64 -6.19 13.29
C ASN A 62 -8.37 -7.44 12.77
N PHE A 63 -9.67 -7.58 13.02
CA PHE A 63 -10.47 -8.72 12.57
C PHE A 63 -10.92 -8.59 11.11
N GLU A 64 -10.90 -7.38 10.54
CA GLU A 64 -11.24 -7.15 9.13
C GLU A 64 -10.28 -7.88 8.16
N ILE A 65 -9.09 -8.26 8.62
CA ILE A 65 -8.16 -9.12 7.84
C ILE A 65 -8.77 -10.48 7.47
N MET A 66 -9.82 -10.90 8.19
CA MET A 66 -10.52 -12.17 8.00
C MET A 66 -11.72 -12.06 7.07
N GLU A 67 -11.99 -10.90 6.44
CA GLU A 67 -13.13 -10.73 5.51
C GLU A 67 -13.14 -11.77 4.39
N TYR A 68 -11.96 -12.10 3.84
CA TYR A 68 -11.78 -13.07 2.77
C TYR A 68 -11.18 -14.39 3.25
N GLU A 69 -11.52 -14.81 4.48
CA GLU A 69 -11.02 -16.03 5.12
C GLU A 69 -11.14 -17.28 4.25
N ASN A 70 -12.15 -17.38 3.38
CA ASN A 70 -12.32 -18.52 2.48
C ASN A 70 -11.07 -18.81 1.63
N MET A 71 -10.26 -17.79 1.30
CA MET A 71 -8.97 -17.99 0.63
C MET A 71 -7.98 -18.74 1.53
N LEU A 72 -7.94 -18.38 2.83
CA LEU A 72 -7.12 -19.04 3.82
C LEU A 72 -7.58 -20.49 4.08
N TYR A 73 -8.89 -20.73 4.12
CA TYR A 73 -9.44 -22.09 4.17
C TYR A 73 -9.02 -22.92 2.94
N LYS A 74 -9.15 -22.38 1.72
CA LYS A 74 -8.68 -23.07 0.52
C LYS A 74 -7.19 -23.39 0.57
N ALA A 75 -6.37 -22.48 1.10
CA ALA A 75 -4.95 -22.75 1.33
C ALA A 75 -4.73 -23.89 2.34
N SER A 76 -5.51 -23.97 3.41
CA SER A 76 -5.30 -24.96 4.48
C SER A 76 -5.61 -26.40 4.07
N ILE A 77 -6.44 -26.60 3.04
CA ILE A 77 -6.79 -27.92 2.50
C ILE A 77 -6.04 -28.28 1.19
N CYS A 78 -5.47 -27.30 0.51
CA CYS A 78 -4.81 -27.48 -0.78
C CYS A 78 -3.49 -28.25 -0.68
N GLN A 79 -3.39 -29.39 -1.38
CA GLN A 79 -2.22 -30.27 -1.30
C GLN A 79 -0.99 -29.73 -2.04
N ASP A 80 -1.19 -29.00 -3.14
CA ASP A 80 -0.10 -28.42 -3.93
C ASP A 80 0.45 -27.14 -3.28
N ALA A 81 1.77 -27.07 -3.11
CA ALA A 81 2.42 -25.95 -2.45
C ALA A 81 2.36 -24.63 -3.25
N HIS A 82 2.37 -24.71 -4.58
CA HIS A 82 2.31 -23.53 -5.43
C HIS A 82 0.90 -22.94 -5.45
N GLU A 83 -0.14 -23.77 -5.57
CA GLU A 83 -1.54 -23.36 -5.45
C GLU A 83 -1.84 -22.80 -4.05
N ARG A 84 -1.32 -23.43 -2.97
CA ARG A 84 -1.40 -22.86 -1.62
C ARG A 84 -0.86 -21.44 -1.56
N MET A 85 0.32 -21.22 -2.13
CA MET A 85 0.95 -19.90 -2.13
C MET A 85 0.08 -18.85 -2.85
N LYS A 86 -0.62 -19.23 -3.93
CA LYS A 86 -1.56 -18.33 -4.62
C LYS A 86 -2.70 -17.91 -3.71
N PHE A 87 -3.30 -18.85 -2.97
CA PHE A 87 -4.36 -18.55 -2.01
C PHE A 87 -3.87 -17.70 -0.83
N ILE A 88 -2.71 -18.02 -0.25
CA ILE A 88 -2.09 -17.21 0.81
C ILE A 88 -1.82 -15.78 0.32
N THR A 89 -1.25 -15.62 -0.87
CA THR A 89 -0.94 -14.30 -1.42
C THR A 89 -2.23 -13.51 -1.71
N SER A 90 -3.24 -14.15 -2.28
CA SER A 90 -4.54 -13.54 -2.55
C SER A 90 -5.22 -13.08 -1.27
N PHE A 91 -5.18 -13.91 -0.22
CA PHE A 91 -5.67 -13.56 1.11
C PHE A 91 -4.96 -12.32 1.66
N VAL A 92 -3.62 -12.31 1.66
CA VAL A 92 -2.83 -11.17 2.17
C VAL A 92 -3.13 -9.87 1.42
N VAL A 93 -3.26 -9.91 0.08
CA VAL A 93 -3.60 -8.72 -0.72
C VAL A 93 -5.01 -8.24 -0.42
N SER A 94 -5.97 -9.16 -0.25
CA SER A 94 -7.37 -8.83 0.02
C SER A 94 -7.56 -8.06 1.34
N GLN A 95 -6.65 -8.23 2.32
CA GLN A 95 -6.65 -7.48 3.59
C GLN A 95 -6.49 -5.96 3.41
N HIS A 96 -6.23 -5.46 2.20
CA HIS A 96 -6.16 -4.03 1.95
C HIS A 96 -7.46 -3.45 1.37
N SER A 97 -8.37 -4.30 0.87
CA SER A 97 -9.59 -3.88 0.17
C SER A 97 -10.55 -3.09 1.05
N TYR A 98 -10.67 -3.43 2.34
CA TYR A 98 -11.54 -2.74 3.29
C TYR A 98 -11.17 -1.27 3.53
N ASN A 99 -9.98 -0.81 3.10
CA ASN A 99 -9.57 0.59 3.25
C ASN A 99 -10.16 1.51 2.19
N ASP A 100 -10.74 0.97 1.10
CA ASP A 100 -11.33 1.80 0.06
C ASP A 100 -12.42 2.70 0.64
N LYS A 101 -12.39 3.98 0.28
CA LYS A 101 -13.35 5.03 0.70
C LYS A 101 -13.51 5.28 2.20
N ARG A 102 -12.73 4.64 3.10
CA ARG A 102 -12.75 4.92 4.55
C ARG A 102 -11.84 6.09 4.91
N LEU A 103 -12.45 7.27 5.04
CA LEU A 103 -11.74 8.52 5.36
C LEU A 103 -11.62 8.79 6.87
N ARG A 104 -12.32 8.01 7.70
CA ARG A 104 -12.36 8.15 9.16
C ARG A 104 -11.36 7.21 9.83
N LYS A 105 -10.85 7.61 10.99
CA LYS A 105 -9.97 6.81 11.85
C LYS A 105 -10.83 5.95 12.79
N CYS A 106 -10.46 4.71 13.08
CA CYS A 106 -11.09 4.00 14.20
C CYS A 106 -10.79 4.68 15.55
N PHE A 107 -11.56 4.34 16.57
CA PHE A 107 -11.20 4.64 17.95
C PHE A 107 -9.86 3.99 18.29
N SER A 108 -9.00 4.78 18.93
CA SER A 108 -7.78 4.26 19.55
C SER A 108 -8.20 3.39 20.74
N SER A 109 -7.75 2.14 20.76
CA SER A 109 -8.05 1.24 21.87
C SER A 109 -7.27 1.61 23.13
N VAL A 110 -7.89 1.39 24.30
CA VAL A 110 -7.28 1.65 25.61
C VAL A 110 -6.52 0.43 26.12
N SER A 111 -5.50 0.61 26.96
CA SER A 111 -4.75 -0.53 27.53
C SER A 111 -5.69 -1.49 28.28
N GLY A 112 -5.61 -2.78 27.99
CA GLY A 112 -6.48 -3.82 28.53
C GLY A 112 -7.83 -3.97 27.82
N GLU A 113 -8.13 -3.13 26.82
CA GLU A 113 -9.29 -3.37 25.95
C GLU A 113 -9.12 -4.69 25.23
N THR A 114 -10.21 -5.47 25.15
CA THR A 114 -10.28 -6.73 24.42
C THR A 114 -11.39 -6.69 23.39
N PHE A 115 -11.23 -7.49 22.34
CA PHE A 115 -12.28 -7.76 21.36
C PHE A 115 -12.22 -9.22 20.96
N GLU A 116 -13.36 -9.92 21.08
CA GLU A 116 -13.52 -11.31 20.66
C GLU A 116 -14.58 -11.42 19.56
N TYR A 117 -14.43 -12.44 18.70
CA TYR A 117 -15.40 -12.73 17.64
C TYR A 117 -15.38 -14.21 17.30
N GLN A 118 -16.57 -14.80 17.13
CA GLN A 118 -16.76 -16.10 16.49
C GLN A 118 -17.52 -15.90 15.18
N SER A 119 -16.93 -16.41 14.10
CA SER A 119 -17.55 -16.39 12.77
C SER A 119 -18.60 -17.48 12.62
N LYS A 120 -19.47 -17.31 11.61
CA LYS A 120 -20.41 -18.36 11.19
C LYS A 120 -19.68 -19.57 10.59
N ASP A 121 -18.50 -19.34 10.02
CA ASP A 121 -17.65 -20.36 9.41
C ASP A 121 -16.76 -21.10 10.44
N GLY A 122 -16.91 -20.80 11.73
CA GLY A 122 -16.35 -21.57 12.83
C GLY A 122 -14.97 -21.14 13.32
N TRP A 123 -14.32 -20.16 12.69
CA TRP A 123 -13.11 -19.56 13.27
C TRP A 123 -13.46 -18.60 14.43
N ILE A 124 -12.61 -18.60 15.44
CA ILE A 124 -12.69 -17.74 16.63
C ILE A 124 -11.49 -16.80 16.67
N GLY A 125 -11.61 -15.66 17.33
CA GLY A 125 -10.47 -14.80 17.57
C GLY A 125 -10.60 -13.93 18.81
N LEU A 126 -9.44 -13.51 19.30
CA LEU A 126 -9.26 -12.55 20.39
C LEU A 126 -8.18 -11.54 20.01
N ALA A 127 -8.42 -10.26 20.30
CA ALA A 127 -7.40 -9.23 20.31
C ALA A 127 -7.39 -8.49 21.64
N GLU A 128 -6.21 -7.99 22.01
CA GLU A 128 -5.98 -7.22 23.23
C GLU A 128 -5.05 -6.05 22.95
N GLN A 129 -5.37 -4.89 23.51
CA GLN A 129 -4.51 -3.72 23.49
C GLN A 129 -3.55 -3.77 24.70
N ILE A 130 -2.29 -4.13 24.47
CA ILE A 130 -1.29 -4.33 25.54
C ILE A 130 -0.55 -3.04 25.95
N SER A 131 -0.64 -1.98 25.14
CA SER A 131 -0.08 -0.68 25.49
C SER A 131 -0.76 0.43 24.69
N HIS A 132 -1.13 1.53 25.35
CA HIS A 132 -1.71 2.70 24.68
C HIS A 132 -0.64 3.62 24.06
N ASN A 133 0.49 3.84 24.74
CA ASN A 133 1.57 4.73 24.30
C ASN A 133 2.95 4.11 24.57
N PRO A 134 3.60 3.49 23.57
CA PRO A 134 3.18 3.41 22.17
C PRO A 134 1.99 2.46 21.97
N SER A 135 1.15 2.74 20.97
CA SER A 135 -0.01 1.90 20.66
C SER A 135 0.44 0.54 20.15
N LYS A 136 0.19 -0.50 20.94
CA LYS A 136 0.52 -1.88 20.62
C LYS A 136 -0.66 -2.79 20.95
N SER A 137 -1.08 -3.56 19.96
CA SER A 137 -2.08 -4.62 20.12
C SER A 137 -1.53 -5.96 19.69
N VAL A 138 -2.12 -7.03 20.22
CA VAL A 138 -1.90 -8.41 19.81
C VAL A 138 -3.24 -9.01 19.41
N TYR A 139 -3.19 -10.00 18.53
CA TYR A 139 -4.38 -10.74 18.13
C TYR A 139 -4.03 -12.19 17.79
N HIS A 140 -4.99 -13.07 18.00
CA HIS A 140 -4.94 -14.48 17.66
C HIS A 140 -6.32 -14.89 17.14
N MET A 141 -6.36 -15.46 15.94
CA MET A 141 -7.55 -16.09 15.39
C MET A 141 -7.21 -17.51 14.95
N GLU A 142 -8.15 -18.42 15.12
CA GLU A 142 -7.93 -19.85 14.91
C GLU A 142 -9.20 -20.52 14.39
N SER A 143 -9.02 -21.39 13.41
CA SER A 143 -10.01 -22.37 12.95
C SER A 143 -9.51 -23.77 13.25
N GLU A 144 -10.23 -24.81 12.83
CA GLU A 144 -9.71 -26.18 12.90
C GLU A 144 -8.44 -26.39 12.07
N THR A 145 -8.28 -25.67 10.95
CA THR A 145 -7.26 -25.97 9.92
C THR A 145 -6.12 -24.96 9.86
N TYR A 146 -6.27 -23.76 10.42
CA TYR A 146 -5.24 -22.74 10.42
C TYR A 146 -5.23 -21.88 11.70
N LYS A 147 -4.17 -21.10 11.89
CA LYS A 147 -4.07 -20.02 12.87
C LYS A 147 -3.52 -18.78 12.21
N ILE A 148 -3.97 -17.61 12.64
CA ILE A 148 -3.40 -16.33 12.28
C ILE A 148 -3.20 -15.51 13.55
N TYR A 149 -1.98 -15.05 13.78
CA TYR A 149 -1.66 -14.30 14.98
C TYR A 149 -0.58 -13.27 14.69
N GLY A 150 -0.57 -12.22 15.50
CA GLY A 150 0.36 -11.14 15.26
C GLY A 150 0.29 -10.05 16.29
N SER A 151 1.11 -9.04 16.03
CA SER A 151 1.09 -7.80 16.78
C SER A 151 1.12 -6.63 15.82
N ASN A 152 0.37 -5.58 16.17
CA ASN A 152 0.37 -4.32 15.47
C ASN A 152 1.04 -3.28 16.36
N HIS A 153 2.07 -2.65 15.81
CA HIS A 153 2.72 -1.50 16.41
C HIS A 153 2.99 -0.49 15.32
N THR A 154 2.32 0.67 15.40
CA THR A 154 2.39 1.66 14.32
C THR A 154 3.21 2.86 14.78
N TYR A 155 4.26 3.17 14.03
CA TYR A 155 5.04 4.39 14.22
C TYR A 155 4.57 5.45 13.23
N PHE A 156 4.27 6.64 13.76
CA PHE A 156 3.92 7.80 12.96
C PHE A 156 5.10 8.76 12.92
N SER A 157 5.49 9.21 11.73
CA SER A 157 6.47 10.27 11.54
C SER A 157 5.88 11.35 10.68
N PHE A 158 5.65 12.53 11.27
CA PHE A 158 5.15 13.69 10.57
C PHE A 158 6.31 14.53 10.00
N LYS A 159 6.19 14.92 8.73
CA LYS A 159 7.18 15.72 7.99
C LYS A 159 6.52 16.89 7.26
N GLY A 160 5.79 17.73 8.00
CA GLY A 160 5.18 18.97 7.49
C GLY A 160 3.95 18.74 6.61
N THR A 161 4.15 18.34 5.37
CA THR A 161 3.06 18.13 4.39
C THR A 161 2.64 16.66 4.26
N HIS A 162 3.40 15.75 4.88
CA HIS A 162 3.27 14.31 4.75
C HIS A 162 3.42 13.60 6.10
N MET A 163 2.76 12.45 6.25
CA MET A 163 2.92 11.56 7.41
C MET A 163 3.29 10.17 6.94
N ASN A 164 4.41 9.65 7.43
CA ASN A 164 4.82 8.28 7.20
C ASN A 164 4.24 7.41 8.31
N ILE A 165 3.45 6.42 7.94
CA ILE A 165 2.91 5.39 8.80
C ILE A 165 3.76 4.14 8.56
N LYS A 166 4.59 3.79 9.54
CA LYS A 166 5.40 2.57 9.51
C LYS A 166 4.72 1.53 10.41
N PRO A 167 3.95 0.59 9.84
CA PRO A 167 3.46 -0.54 10.61
C PRO A 167 4.63 -1.48 10.89
N ASN A 168 5.00 -1.61 12.15
CA ASN A 168 5.78 -2.74 12.67
C ASN A 168 4.84 -3.90 12.96
N THR A 169 4.09 -4.30 11.93
CA THR A 169 3.19 -5.46 11.97
C THR A 169 3.98 -6.71 11.70
N ARG A 170 3.83 -7.69 12.59
CA ARG A 170 4.28 -9.06 12.39
C ARG A 170 3.06 -9.95 12.43
N GLN A 171 2.63 -10.42 11.27
CA GLN A 171 1.54 -11.39 11.14
C GLN A 171 2.14 -12.73 10.74
N ILE A 172 1.67 -13.79 11.39
CA ILE A 172 2.03 -15.16 11.08
C ILE A 172 0.73 -15.90 10.74
N ILE A 173 0.72 -16.53 9.58
CA ILE A 173 -0.30 -17.52 9.19
C ILE A 173 0.31 -18.90 9.36
N TYR A 174 -0.38 -19.79 10.05
CA TYR A 174 0.03 -21.16 10.29
C TYR A 174 -1.02 -22.11 9.72
N LEU A 175 -0.64 -22.96 8.77
CA LEU A 175 -1.50 -24.02 8.24
C LEU A 175 -1.22 -25.30 9.00
N LYS A 176 -2.19 -25.78 9.80
CA LYS A 176 -1.98 -26.87 10.76
C LYS A 176 -1.65 -28.19 10.05
N LYS A 177 -2.38 -28.52 8.99
CA LYS A 177 -2.22 -29.77 8.22
C LYS A 177 -0.80 -29.96 7.67
N PHE A 178 -0.18 -28.88 7.20
CA PHE A 178 1.14 -28.93 6.55
C PHE A 178 2.28 -28.52 7.48
N ASN A 179 1.96 -28.06 8.69
CA ASN A 179 2.90 -27.46 9.62
C ASN A 179 3.71 -26.30 9.01
N GLU A 180 3.05 -25.48 8.19
CA GLU A 180 3.68 -24.38 7.43
C GLU A 180 3.42 -23.03 8.08
N LYS A 181 4.44 -22.17 8.13
CA LYS A 181 4.34 -20.80 8.64
C LYS A 181 4.67 -19.79 7.55
N TYR A 182 3.75 -18.87 7.31
CA TYR A 182 3.92 -17.74 6.39
C TYR A 182 4.04 -16.47 7.23
N LYS A 183 5.10 -15.70 6.99
CA LYS A 183 5.39 -14.48 7.75
C LYS A 183 5.15 -13.26 6.87
N ILE A 184 4.25 -12.39 7.31
CA ILE A 184 3.84 -11.19 6.59
C ILE A 184 4.36 -9.98 7.36
N SER A 185 5.00 -9.07 6.63
CA SER A 185 5.50 -7.80 7.16
C SER A 185 4.61 -6.66 6.69
N GLY A 186 4.33 -5.71 7.59
CA GLY A 186 3.55 -4.53 7.26
C GLY A 186 4.21 -3.66 6.18
N ILE A 187 3.39 -3.02 5.34
CA ILE A 187 3.84 -2.13 4.28
C ILE A 187 3.83 -0.68 4.79
N THR A 188 4.91 0.07 4.58
CA THR A 188 4.96 1.49 4.94
C THR A 188 4.01 2.30 4.07
N LEU A 189 3.12 3.08 4.70
CA LEU A 189 2.18 3.97 4.02
C LEU A 189 2.64 5.42 4.19
N ASN A 190 2.50 6.24 3.15
CA ASN A 190 2.74 7.69 3.24
C ASN A 190 1.43 8.42 2.96
N VAL A 191 0.91 9.13 3.95
CA VAL A 191 -0.25 10.00 3.74
C VAL A 191 0.25 11.35 3.23
N ARG A 192 -0.17 11.73 2.02
CA ARG A 192 0.21 13.00 1.39
C ARG A 192 -0.88 14.06 1.53
N ASN A 193 -0.51 15.32 1.32
CA ASN A 193 -1.43 16.46 1.28
C ASN A 193 -2.21 16.66 2.58
N LEU A 194 -1.55 16.55 3.73
CA LEU A 194 -2.20 16.74 5.03
C LEU A 194 -2.70 18.18 5.26
N LEU A 195 -2.08 19.15 4.60
CA LEU A 195 -2.33 20.59 4.81
C LEU A 195 -3.24 21.20 3.74
N TYR A 196 -3.00 20.88 2.46
CA TYR A 196 -3.72 21.46 1.31
C TYR A 196 -3.90 20.42 0.20
N GLY A 197 -5.05 20.47 -0.49
CA GLY A 197 -5.39 19.59 -1.62
C GLY A 197 -6.07 18.27 -1.23
N LYS A 198 -6.44 17.46 -2.23
CA LYS A 198 -7.06 16.15 -2.02
C LYS A 198 -6.05 15.22 -1.32
N LYS A 199 -6.42 14.72 -0.15
CA LYS A 199 -5.65 13.71 0.60
C LYS A 199 -5.62 12.40 -0.18
N TRP A 200 -4.47 11.74 -0.16
CA TRP A 200 -4.33 10.39 -0.70
C TRP A 200 -3.27 9.62 0.06
N ILE A 201 -3.44 8.30 0.08
CA ILE A 201 -2.51 7.36 0.71
C ILE A 201 -1.60 6.84 -0.40
N ASP A 202 -0.32 7.15 -0.27
CA ASP A 202 0.75 6.72 -1.15
C ASP A 202 1.45 5.50 -0.54
N ILE A 203 1.21 4.32 -1.10
CA ILE A 203 2.00 3.12 -0.79
C ILE A 203 3.28 3.11 -1.65
N TYR A 204 3.96 4.26 -1.77
CA TYR A 204 4.99 4.48 -2.81
C TYR A 204 4.52 3.98 -4.19
N CYS A 205 3.35 4.45 -4.66
CA CYS A 205 2.66 3.98 -5.88
C CYS A 205 2.32 2.47 -5.91
N SER A 206 2.34 1.78 -4.76
CA SER A 206 2.32 0.31 -4.64
C SER A 206 3.45 -0.37 -5.42
N PHE A 207 4.58 0.31 -5.56
CA PHE A 207 5.73 -0.19 -6.30
C PHE A 207 6.47 -1.28 -5.52
N SER A 208 6.86 -2.34 -6.24
CA SER A 208 7.79 -3.33 -5.70
C SER A 208 9.15 -2.69 -5.36
N ASN A 209 9.94 -3.34 -4.50
CA ASN A 209 11.31 -2.89 -4.22
C ASN A 209 12.15 -2.73 -5.50
N PHE A 210 11.93 -3.59 -6.50
CA PHE A 210 12.55 -3.49 -7.81
C PHE A 210 12.10 -2.22 -8.54
N THR A 211 10.80 -1.97 -8.60
CA THR A 211 10.21 -0.80 -9.26
C THR A 211 10.71 0.52 -8.66
N LEU A 212 10.92 0.57 -7.33
CA LEU A 212 11.51 1.72 -6.64
C LEU A 212 12.96 2.02 -7.10
N GLN A 213 13.69 1.03 -7.60
CA GLN A 213 15.06 1.26 -8.10
C GLN A 213 15.09 1.82 -9.52
N LEU A 214 14.04 1.63 -10.32
CA LEU A 214 14.06 1.94 -11.76
C LEU A 214 14.37 3.43 -12.04
N ASN A 215 13.81 4.34 -11.23
CA ASN A 215 14.06 5.78 -11.34
C ASN A 215 15.10 6.32 -10.35
N ARG A 216 15.79 5.46 -9.59
CA ARG A 216 16.82 5.91 -8.64
C ARG A 216 18.03 6.47 -9.40
N ASN A 217 18.50 7.65 -9.02
CA ASN A 217 19.71 8.24 -9.57
C ASN A 217 20.71 8.63 -8.48
N TRP A 218 21.98 8.76 -8.85
CA TRP A 218 23.05 9.26 -8.00
C TRP A 218 24.13 9.88 -8.90
N ASN A 219 24.97 10.75 -8.33
CA ASN A 219 25.89 11.61 -9.10
C ASN A 219 26.76 10.84 -10.09
N GLU A 220 27.35 9.71 -9.68
CA GLU A 220 28.21 8.91 -10.58
C GLU A 220 27.43 8.28 -11.74
N LEU A 221 26.22 7.78 -11.50
CA LEU A 221 25.37 7.27 -12.57
C LEU A 221 25.03 8.40 -13.56
N LEU A 222 24.61 9.56 -13.05
CA LEU A 222 24.20 10.70 -13.88
C LEU A 222 25.28 11.18 -14.86
N LYS A 223 26.56 11.04 -14.50
CA LYS A 223 27.71 11.39 -15.37
C LYS A 223 27.84 10.49 -16.60
N ILE A 224 27.39 9.24 -16.51
CA ILE A 224 27.59 8.23 -17.56
C ILE A 224 26.32 7.96 -18.38
N LEU A 225 25.15 8.44 -17.97
CA LEU A 225 23.91 8.21 -18.71
C LEU A 225 23.88 8.95 -20.05
N PRO A 226 23.23 8.38 -21.08
CA PRO A 226 22.90 9.16 -22.26
C PRO A 226 21.94 10.29 -21.86
N PRO A 227 21.96 11.45 -22.54
CA PRO A 227 21.10 12.58 -22.23
C PRO A 227 19.60 12.32 -22.51
N THR A 228 19.27 11.13 -23.02
CA THR A 228 17.92 10.64 -23.31
C THR A 228 17.40 9.65 -22.27
N ASP A 229 18.19 9.28 -21.26
CA ASP A 229 17.77 8.32 -20.23
C ASP A 229 16.59 8.87 -19.41
N SER A 230 15.57 8.04 -19.19
CA SER A 230 14.34 8.42 -18.48
C SER A 230 14.60 8.96 -17.06
N ARG A 231 15.70 8.57 -16.39
CA ARG A 231 16.05 9.09 -15.05
C ARG A 231 16.41 10.58 -15.05
N LEU A 232 16.68 11.15 -16.23
CA LEU A 232 16.97 12.56 -16.48
C LEU A 232 15.71 13.38 -16.82
N ARG A 233 14.54 12.75 -16.99
CA ARG A 233 13.28 13.46 -17.24
C ARG A 233 12.87 14.29 -16.03
N LYS A 234 12.86 15.62 -16.20
CA LYS A 234 12.59 16.57 -15.11
C LYS A 234 11.14 16.48 -14.61
N ASP A 235 10.18 16.29 -15.49
CA ASP A 235 8.75 16.13 -15.14
C ASP A 235 8.53 14.92 -14.23
N VAL A 236 9.06 13.76 -14.61
CA VAL A 236 9.00 12.51 -13.81
C VAL A 236 9.73 12.67 -12.48
N ARG A 237 10.91 13.32 -12.47
CA ARG A 237 11.65 13.57 -11.23
C ARG A 237 10.91 14.50 -10.29
N TYR A 238 10.34 15.59 -10.80
CA TYR A 238 9.56 16.52 -10.00
C TYR A 238 8.33 15.84 -9.43
N PHE A 239 7.66 14.97 -10.19
CA PHE A 239 6.54 14.17 -9.70
C PHE A 239 6.96 13.26 -8.54
N GLU A 240 8.03 12.49 -8.70
CA GLU A 240 8.57 11.61 -7.66
C GLU A 240 8.93 12.38 -6.37
N LEU A 241 9.44 13.61 -6.51
CA LEU A 241 9.75 14.51 -5.39
C LEU A 241 8.54 15.28 -4.84
N GLY A 242 7.32 15.06 -5.38
CA GLY A 242 6.09 15.72 -4.96
C GLY A 242 5.97 17.19 -5.39
N GLN A 243 6.78 17.65 -6.34
CA GLN A 243 6.79 19.03 -6.88
C GLN A 243 5.81 19.12 -8.07
N MET A 244 4.51 19.06 -7.79
CA MET A 244 3.44 18.91 -8.79
C MET A 244 3.45 20.02 -9.86
N ASP A 245 3.51 21.30 -9.47
CA ASP A 245 3.45 22.42 -10.42
C ASP A 245 4.65 22.42 -11.38
N LYS A 246 5.84 22.07 -10.87
CA LYS A 246 7.05 21.95 -11.70
C LYS A 246 6.96 20.75 -12.64
N SER A 247 6.37 19.65 -12.17
CA SER A 247 6.14 18.46 -12.99
C SER A 247 5.19 18.77 -14.16
N GLU A 248 4.05 19.37 -13.86
CA GLU A 248 3.02 19.73 -14.86
C GLU A 248 3.56 20.72 -15.91
N ASN A 249 4.30 21.74 -15.45
CA ASN A 249 4.95 22.69 -16.34
C ASN A 249 5.94 21.98 -17.29
N MET A 250 6.83 21.14 -16.74
CA MET A 250 7.80 20.41 -17.56
C MET A 250 7.14 19.41 -18.52
N LYS A 251 6.09 18.72 -18.09
CA LYS A 251 5.30 17.80 -18.93
C LYS A 251 4.71 18.57 -20.12
N SER A 252 4.05 19.70 -19.85
CA SER A 252 3.48 20.59 -20.87
C SER A 252 4.53 21.06 -21.88
N ILE A 253 5.73 21.40 -21.41
CA ILE A 253 6.86 21.80 -22.26
C ILE A 253 7.29 20.65 -23.19
N TYR A 254 7.46 19.43 -22.65
CA TYR A 254 7.88 18.28 -23.45
C TYR A 254 6.84 17.89 -24.50
N GLU A 255 5.55 17.85 -24.14
CA GLU A 255 4.45 17.49 -25.06
C GLU A 255 4.29 18.54 -26.18
N ARG A 256 4.40 19.84 -25.89
CA ARG A 256 4.36 20.89 -26.93
C ARG A 256 5.52 20.77 -27.93
N ASN A 257 6.69 20.31 -27.48
CA ASN A 257 7.87 20.15 -28.33
C ASN A 257 7.87 18.83 -29.13
N GLU A 258 7.06 17.84 -28.73
CA GLU A 258 6.85 16.60 -29.50
C GLU A 258 5.94 16.82 -30.71
N ASN A 259 4.91 17.67 -30.60
CA ASN A 259 3.97 18.01 -31.69
C ASN A 259 4.61 18.72 -32.91
N LYS A 260 5.94 18.91 -32.91
CA LYS A 260 6.70 19.59 -33.98
C LYS A 260 7.75 18.71 -34.67
N LYS A 261 7.79 17.38 -34.41
CA LYS A 261 8.85 16.50 -34.95
C LYS A 261 8.36 15.51 -36.00
N HIS A 262 9.23 15.29 -36.98
CA HIS A 262 9.14 14.21 -37.98
C HIS A 262 9.43 12.84 -37.33
N GLU A 263 9.13 11.76 -38.04
CA GLU A 263 9.35 10.36 -37.66
C GLU A 263 10.73 10.15 -36.97
N HIS A 264 10.71 9.59 -35.75
CA HIS A 264 11.92 9.40 -34.95
C HIS A 264 12.79 8.27 -35.52
N LYS A 265 13.99 8.62 -35.99
CA LYS A 265 15.01 7.63 -36.34
C LYS A 265 15.61 6.99 -35.08
N LEU A 266 15.43 5.68 -34.92
CA LEU A 266 15.96 4.90 -33.80
C LEU A 266 17.49 5.01 -33.71
N ALA A 267 18.00 5.23 -32.49
CA ALA A 267 19.43 5.42 -32.24
C ALA A 267 20.20 4.13 -31.92
N TRP A 268 19.51 3.13 -31.34
CA TRP A 268 20.11 1.96 -30.70
C TRP A 268 19.49 0.62 -31.11
N PHE A 269 18.44 0.66 -31.93
CA PHE A 269 17.72 -0.51 -32.40
C PHE A 269 17.65 -0.49 -33.93
N ILE A 270 17.78 -1.66 -34.54
CA ILE A 270 17.67 -1.87 -35.98
C ILE A 270 16.54 -2.84 -36.29
N HIS A 271 15.94 -2.69 -37.48
CA HIS A 271 14.83 -3.53 -37.92
C HIS A 271 15.36 -4.92 -38.32
N ASN A 272 14.77 -5.98 -37.76
CA ASN A 272 15.06 -7.34 -38.17
C ASN A 272 14.28 -7.68 -39.46
N HIS A 273 14.95 -7.58 -40.61
CA HIS A 273 14.34 -7.88 -41.92
C HIS A 273 14.05 -9.38 -42.14
N LYS A 274 14.48 -10.26 -41.22
CA LYS A 274 14.25 -11.71 -41.31
C LYS A 274 12.98 -12.18 -40.59
N SER A 275 12.28 -11.30 -39.85
CA SER A 275 11.00 -11.64 -39.22
C SER A 275 9.88 -11.64 -40.28
N ASN A 276 9.79 -12.71 -41.07
CA ASN A 276 8.58 -13.01 -41.83
C ASN A 276 7.52 -13.61 -40.89
N SER A 277 6.25 -13.39 -41.22
CA SER A 277 5.16 -13.24 -40.25
C SER A 277 4.74 -14.47 -39.45
N ASP A 278 5.17 -15.71 -39.70
CA ASP A 278 4.38 -16.84 -39.16
C ASP A 278 5.13 -18.05 -38.60
N GLU A 279 6.46 -18.15 -38.60
CA GLU A 279 7.12 -19.33 -38.00
C GLU A 279 8.37 -18.93 -37.19
N LEU A 280 8.22 -18.99 -35.85
CA LEU A 280 9.15 -18.61 -34.77
C LEU A 280 9.44 -17.10 -34.62
N ASN A 281 8.65 -16.46 -33.74
CA ASN A 281 8.61 -15.04 -33.35
C ASN A 281 9.97 -14.41 -32.96
N GLU A 282 10.85 -14.16 -33.91
CA GLU A 282 12.00 -13.29 -33.68
C GLU A 282 11.57 -11.82 -33.50
N PRO A 283 12.21 -11.06 -32.59
CA PRO A 283 11.84 -9.68 -32.34
C PRO A 283 12.09 -8.80 -33.58
N LYS A 284 11.07 -8.02 -33.97
CA LYS A 284 11.11 -7.06 -35.08
C LYS A 284 12.22 -6.00 -34.92
N TRP A 285 12.62 -5.70 -33.69
CA TRP A 285 13.67 -4.75 -33.36
C TRP A 285 14.73 -5.40 -32.49
N ILE A 286 15.98 -5.35 -32.94
CA ILE A 286 17.13 -5.87 -32.19
C ILE A 286 18.08 -4.73 -31.83
N ILE A 287 18.72 -4.84 -30.67
CA ILE A 287 19.70 -3.85 -30.22
C ILE A 287 20.96 -3.93 -31.08
N ASP A 288 21.53 -2.77 -31.45
CA ASP A 288 22.77 -2.70 -32.24
C ASP A 288 24.05 -2.87 -31.39
N TYR A 289 23.89 -3.05 -30.08
CA TYR A 289 24.91 -3.10 -29.02
C TYR A 289 25.86 -1.89 -28.92
N GLU A 290 25.78 -0.90 -29.82
CA GLU A 290 26.57 0.34 -29.78
C GLU A 290 26.23 1.17 -28.54
N TYR A 291 25.01 1.04 -28.01
CA TYR A 291 24.58 1.67 -26.76
C TYR A 291 25.56 1.41 -25.60
N TYR A 292 26.11 0.18 -25.53
CA TYR A 292 26.99 -0.23 -24.44
C TYR A 292 28.40 0.32 -24.54
N LYS A 293 28.82 0.85 -25.71
CA LYS A 293 30.10 1.56 -25.88
C LYS A 293 30.11 2.96 -25.24
N ARG A 294 28.96 3.41 -24.71
CA ARG A 294 28.81 4.68 -23.97
C ARG A 294 29.19 5.93 -24.78
N ASN A 295 29.02 5.90 -26.10
CA ASN A 295 29.25 7.05 -26.98
C ASN A 295 27.93 7.72 -27.38
N TRP A 296 27.63 8.87 -26.75
CA TRP A 296 26.34 9.54 -26.90
C TRP A 296 26.23 10.51 -28.07
N LYS A 297 27.17 10.51 -29.03
CA LYS A 297 27.11 11.38 -30.23
C LYS A 297 25.81 11.23 -31.03
N LYS A 298 25.19 10.03 -31.01
CA LYS A 298 23.89 9.75 -31.64
C LYS A 298 22.70 10.33 -30.87
N CYS A 299 22.86 10.67 -29.59
CA CYS A 299 21.79 11.15 -28.71
C CYS A 299 21.71 12.68 -28.69
N LYS A 300 20.64 13.24 -29.24
CA LYS A 300 20.27 14.63 -28.97
C LYS A 300 19.80 14.75 -27.52
N ASN A 301 20.17 15.84 -26.84
CA ASN A 301 19.68 16.08 -25.49
C ASN A 301 18.22 16.51 -25.53
N LEU A 302 17.33 15.62 -25.12
CA LEU A 302 15.87 15.84 -25.18
C LEU A 302 15.36 16.71 -24.03
N PHE A 303 16.11 16.78 -22.92
CA PHE A 303 15.63 17.36 -21.65
C PHE A 303 16.35 18.66 -21.26
N ARG A 304 17.37 19.06 -22.00
CA ARG A 304 18.08 20.33 -21.81
C ARG A 304 17.30 21.46 -22.45
N GLN A 305 16.59 22.16 -21.57
CA GLN A 305 16.04 23.50 -21.78
C GLN A 305 16.53 24.37 -20.63
#